data_AF-A0A7C5WM29-F1
#
_entry.id   AF-A0A7C5WM29-F1
#
_cell.length_a   1.000
_cell.length_b   1.000
_cell.length_c   1.000
_cell.angle_alpha   90.00
_cell.angle_beta   90.00
_cell.angle_gamma   90.00
#
_symmetry.space_group_name_H-M   'P 1'
#
loop_
_entity.id
_entity.type
_entity.pdbx_description
1 polymer ?
#
loop_
_entity_poly.entity_id
_entity_poly.type
_entity_poly.pdbx_seq_one_letter_code
_entity_poly.pdbx_strand_id
1 'polypeptide(L)'
;MRFELNNIEDRKRAFTKLWRLILEDVASGRIPTFHIVRVNRDGDIYNHYMTPISLEPVDDQGNRAVWIHDFEFFLKLLLKLKGTIKVEYDHERPAVIFYYIEGA
;
A
#
# COMPACT_ATOMS: atom_id res chain seq x y z
N MET A 1 10.76 5.05 -4.14
CA MET A 1 11.10 5.61 -2.79
C MET A 1 10.97 4.50 -1.75
N ARG A 2 11.85 4.39 -0.74
CA ARG A 2 11.84 3.27 0.23
C ARG A 2 11.98 3.73 1.69
N PHE A 3 11.35 2.99 2.60
CA PHE A 3 11.48 3.14 4.05
C PHE A 3 11.74 1.79 4.75
N GLU A 4 12.71 1.76 5.65
CA GLU A 4 12.85 0.72 6.67
C GLU A 4 12.00 1.10 7.90
N LEU A 5 11.31 0.13 8.51
CA LEU A 5 10.26 0.35 9.53
C LEU A 5 10.68 -0.13 10.92
N ASN A 6 11.84 0.34 11.39
CA ASN A 6 12.47 -0.12 12.63
C ASN A 6 11.74 0.35 13.89
N ASN A 7 11.03 1.48 13.81
CA ASN A 7 10.33 2.08 14.94
C ASN A 7 9.04 2.81 14.52
N ILE A 8 8.33 3.36 15.50
CA ILE A 8 7.05 4.07 15.29
C ILE A 8 7.24 5.34 14.45
N GLU A 9 8.34 6.07 14.62
CA GLU A 9 8.59 7.31 13.87
C GLU A 9 8.89 7.04 12.39
N ASP A 10 9.57 5.93 12.09
CA ASP A 10 9.75 5.47 10.72
C ASP A 10 8.42 5.16 10.04
N ARG A 11 7.51 4.49 10.76
CA ARG A 11 6.17 4.15 10.26
C ARG A 11 5.31 5.41 10.04
N LYS A 12 5.37 6.39 10.93
CA LYS A 12 4.70 7.69 10.76
C LYS A 12 5.24 8.44 9.54
N ARG A 13 6.57 8.48 9.38
CA ARG A 13 7.22 9.14 8.23
C ARG A 13 6.85 8.46 6.92
N ALA A 14 6.86 7.14 6.88
CA ALA A 14 6.44 6.36 5.73
C ALA A 14 4.97 6.65 5.38
N PHE A 15 4.06 6.62 6.36
CA PHE A 15 2.65 6.94 6.16
C PHE A 15 2.47 8.31 5.50
N THR A 16 3.04 9.37 6.09
CA THR A 16 2.86 10.74 5.58
C THR A 16 3.33 10.90 4.13
N LYS A 17 4.45 10.28 3.77
CA LYS A 17 5.01 10.38 2.41
C LYS A 17 4.24 9.53 1.41
N LEU A 18 3.93 8.27 1.75
CA LEU A 18 3.20 7.35 0.88
C LEU A 18 1.77 7.84 0.65
N TRP A 19 1.12 8.34 1.69
CA TRP A 19 -0.23 8.87 1.58
C TRP A 19 -0.31 10.02 0.59
N ARG A 20 0.66 10.95 0.63
CA ARG A 20 0.70 12.06 -0.32
C ARG A 20 0.83 11.57 -1.77
N LEU A 21 1.69 10.58 -2.03
CA LEU A 21 1.87 10.02 -3.37
C LEU A 21 0.63 9.29 -3.87
N ILE A 22 -0.05 8.55 -3.00
CA ILE A 22 -1.33 7.89 -3.32
C ILE A 22 -2.37 8.94 -3.72
N LEU A 23 -2.48 10.04 -2.96
CA LEU A 23 -3.38 11.14 -3.29
C LEU A 23 -3.07 11.77 -4.66
N GLU A 24 -1.78 12.04 -4.91
CA GLU A 24 -1.31 12.59 -6.19
C GLU A 24 -1.65 11.65 -7.35
N ASP A 25 -1.40 10.34 -7.22
CA ASP A 25 -1.72 9.37 -8.26
C ASP A 25 -3.24 9.24 -8.48
N VAL A 26 -4.04 9.12 -7.42
CA VAL A 26 -5.51 9.03 -7.55
C VAL A 26 -6.08 10.30 -8.20
N ALA A 27 -5.61 11.48 -7.81
CA ALA A 27 -6.01 12.74 -8.42
C ALA A 27 -5.65 12.83 -9.92
N SER A 28 -4.57 12.15 -10.33
CA SER A 28 -4.17 12.04 -11.75
C SER A 28 -4.89 10.93 -12.52
N GLY A 29 -5.80 10.18 -11.88
CA GLY A 29 -6.51 9.05 -12.48
C GLY A 29 -5.72 7.73 -12.47
N ARG A 30 -4.54 7.69 -11.83
CA ARG A 30 -3.76 6.47 -11.61
C ARG A 30 -4.24 5.81 -10.32
N ILE A 31 -4.66 4.55 -10.39
CA ILE A 31 -5.17 3.82 -9.22
C ILE A 31 -4.02 3.02 -8.60
N PRO A 32 -3.56 3.36 -7.37
CA PRO A 32 -2.47 2.63 -6.78
C PRO A 32 -2.84 1.19 -6.42
N THR A 33 -1.85 0.31 -6.42
CA THR A 33 -1.99 -1.09 -6.01
C THR A 33 -1.11 -1.37 -4.80
N PHE A 34 -1.54 -2.27 -3.93
CA PHE A 34 -0.81 -2.66 -2.73
C PHE A 34 -0.28 -4.07 -2.94
N HIS A 35 1.03 -4.25 -2.81
CA HIS A 35 1.72 -5.51 -3.00
C HIS A 35 2.27 -5.94 -1.65
N ILE A 36 2.03 -7.18 -1.25
CA ILE A 36 2.53 -7.77 -0.02
C ILE A 36 3.47 -8.90 -0.41
N VAL A 37 4.76 -8.62 -0.30
CA VAL A 37 5.83 -9.59 -0.43
C VAL A 37 6.05 -10.21 0.93
N ARG A 38 5.58 -11.44 1.12
CA ARG A 38 5.69 -12.21 2.35
C ARG A 38 6.84 -13.21 2.23
N VAL A 39 7.71 -13.22 3.23
CA VAL A 39 8.75 -14.24 3.41
C VAL A 39 8.40 -15.07 4.64
N ASN A 40 8.21 -16.37 4.44
CA ASN A 40 7.92 -17.32 5.51
C ASN A 40 9.21 -17.83 6.16
N ARG A 41 9.08 -18.42 7.36
CA ARG A 41 10.23 -18.96 8.12
C ARG A 41 11.00 -20.06 7.38
N ASP A 42 10.30 -20.84 6.57
CA ASP A 42 10.89 -21.95 5.81
C ASP A 42 11.59 -21.46 4.52
N GLY A 43 11.59 -20.14 4.26
CA GLY A 43 12.25 -19.51 3.12
C GLY A 43 11.34 -19.25 1.91
N ASP A 44 10.09 -19.73 1.94
CA ASP A 44 9.13 -19.47 0.86
C ASP A 44 8.79 -17.98 0.73
N ILE A 45 8.64 -17.52 -0.52
CA ILE A 45 8.27 -16.15 -0.85
C ILE A 45 6.94 -16.14 -1.61
N TYR A 46 5.98 -15.38 -1.09
CA TYR A 46 4.68 -15.15 -1.71
C TYR A 46 4.52 -13.67 -2.03
N ASN A 47 3.92 -13.38 -3.19
CA ASN A 47 3.48 -12.03 -3.51
C ASN A 47 1.96 -12.02 -3.69
N HIS A 48 1.29 -11.20 -2.91
CA HIS A 48 -0.13 -10.90 -3.12
C HIS A 48 -0.28 -9.44 -3.50
N TYR A 49 -1.08 -9.15 -4.51
CA TYR A 49 -1.39 -7.77 -4.88
C TYR A 49 -2.90 -7.54 -4.85
N MET A 50 -3.29 -6.36 -4.41
CA MET A 50 -4.67 -5.92 -4.36
C MET A 50 -4.78 -4.45 -4.73
N THR A 51 -5.92 -4.07 -5.28
CA THR A 51 -6.32 -2.67 -5.34
C THR A 51 -7.21 -2.42 -4.12
N PRO A 52 -6.80 -1.58 -3.15
CA PRO A 52 -7.46 -1.49 -1.84
C PRO A 52 -8.70 -0.60 -1.89
N ILE A 53 -9.55 -0.76 -2.90
CA ILE A 53 -10.83 -0.06 -3.10
C ILE A 53 -11.82 -0.96 -3.83
N SER A 54 -13.11 -0.74 -3.58
CA SER A 54 -14.16 -1.21 -4.49
C SER A 54 -14.30 -0.21 -5.64
N LEU A 55 -14.28 -0.71 -6.87
CA LEU A 55 -14.49 0.09 -8.09
C LEU A 55 -15.89 -0.18 -8.62
N GLU A 56 -16.87 0.44 -7.99
CA GLU A 56 -18.26 0.34 -8.42
C GLU A 56 -18.60 1.47 -9.40
N PRO A 57 -19.35 1.17 -10.47
CA PRO A 57 -19.88 2.20 -11.34
C PRO A 57 -20.91 3.02 -10.57
N VAL A 58 -20.82 4.35 -10.70
CA VAL A 58 -21.74 5.30 -10.05
C VAL A 58 -22.79 5.88 -11.01
N ASP A 59 -22.67 5.56 -12.29
CA ASP A 59 -23.63 5.92 -13.33
C ASP A 59 -23.63 4.91 -14.49
N ASP A 60 -24.60 5.08 -15.39
CA ASP A 60 -24.78 4.25 -16.59
C ASP A 60 -23.67 4.44 -17.63
N GLN A 61 -22.81 5.45 -17.47
CA GLN A 61 -21.65 5.69 -18.33
C GLN A 61 -20.43 4.89 -17.87
N GLY A 62 -20.50 4.24 -16.70
CA GLY A 62 -19.42 3.44 -16.12
C GLY A 62 -18.37 4.27 -15.39
N ASN A 63 -18.66 5.53 -15.04
CA ASN A 63 -17.79 6.31 -14.18
C ASN A 63 -17.70 5.64 -12.81
N ARG A 64 -16.54 5.74 -12.16
CA ARG A 64 -16.26 5.05 -10.89
C ARG A 64 -15.97 6.05 -9.80
N ALA A 65 -16.56 5.86 -8.63
CA ALA A 65 -16.12 6.55 -7.43
C ALA A 65 -14.89 5.86 -6.85
N VAL A 66 -13.93 6.66 -6.38
CA VAL A 66 -12.76 6.18 -5.67
C VAL A 66 -12.81 6.70 -4.23
N TRP A 67 -12.97 5.79 -3.27
CA TRP A 67 -12.99 6.13 -1.86
C TRP A 67 -11.57 6.17 -1.30
N ILE A 68 -11.03 7.37 -1.17
CA ILE A 68 -9.64 7.54 -0.75
C ILE A 68 -9.37 6.96 0.66
N HIS A 69 -10.39 6.96 1.53
CA HIS A 69 -10.29 6.44 2.88
C HIS A 69 -9.95 4.95 2.95
N ASP A 70 -10.27 4.16 1.93
CA ASP A 70 -9.90 2.74 1.92
C ASP A 70 -8.38 2.58 1.78
N PHE A 71 -7.76 3.35 0.88
CA PHE A 71 -6.30 3.41 0.78
C PHE A 71 -5.66 3.84 2.11
N GLU A 72 -6.25 4.85 2.77
CA GLU A 72 -5.76 5.34 4.06
C GLU A 72 -5.80 4.23 5.12
N PHE A 73 -6.94 3.53 5.20
CA PHE A 73 -7.17 2.45 6.14
C PHE A 73 -6.17 1.31 5.94
N PHE A 74 -6.05 0.80 4.72
CA PHE A 74 -5.13 -0.30 4.42
C PHE A 74 -3.68 0.11 4.60
N LEU A 75 -3.31 1.34 4.25
CA LEU A 75 -1.94 1.84 4.46
C LEU A 75 -1.62 1.87 5.95
N LYS A 76 -2.53 2.40 6.78
CA LYS A 76 -2.38 2.38 8.24
C LYS A 76 -2.30 0.97 8.80
N LEU A 77 -3.15 0.06 8.32
CA LEU A 77 -3.19 -1.32 8.76
C LEU A 77 -1.86 -2.03 8.48
N LEU A 78 -1.40 -2.02 7.23
CA LEU A 78 -0.20 -2.72 6.79
C LEU A 78 1.08 -2.13 7.42
N LEU A 79 1.15 -0.81 7.59
CA LEU A 79 2.25 -0.16 8.30
C LEU A 79 2.26 -0.43 9.80
N LYS A 80 1.15 -0.90 10.40
CA LYS A 80 1.10 -1.26 11.83
C LYS A 80 1.47 -2.71 12.10
N LEU A 81 1.47 -3.58 11.09
CA LEU A 81 1.88 -4.96 11.26
C LEU A 81 3.36 -5.02 11.65
N LYS A 82 3.67 -5.72 12.75
CA LYS A 82 5.05 -5.86 13.27
C LYS A 82 5.97 -6.51 12.23
N GLY A 83 5.46 -7.54 11.55
CA GLY A 83 6.17 -8.24 10.48
C GLY A 83 6.46 -7.38 9.25
N THR A 84 5.78 -6.25 9.05
CA THR A 84 6.15 -5.31 7.98
C THR A 84 7.41 -4.57 8.38
N ILE A 85 8.53 -4.96 7.79
CA ILE A 85 9.85 -4.40 8.10
C ILE A 85 10.26 -3.29 7.15
N LYS A 86 9.68 -3.26 5.95
CA LYS A 86 10.07 -2.34 4.87
C LYS A 86 8.89 -2.06 3.96
N VAL A 87 8.84 -0.84 3.43
CA VAL A 87 7.84 -0.42 2.45
C VAL A 87 8.46 0.42 1.35
N GLU A 88 7.97 0.26 0.14
CA GLU A 88 8.48 0.93 -1.06
C GLU A 88 7.33 1.48 -1.90
N TYR A 89 7.58 2.61 -2.56
CA TYR A 89 6.74 3.15 -3.61
C TYR A 89 7.46 3.04 -4.95
N ASP A 90 6.86 2.31 -5.88
CA ASP A 90 7.22 2.31 -7.29
C ASP A 90 6.46 3.44 -7.99
N HIS A 91 7.16 4.28 -8.75
CA HIS A 91 6.55 5.40 -9.48
C HIS A 91 6.15 5.03 -10.90
N GLU A 92 6.80 4.03 -11.50
CA GLU A 92 6.47 3.56 -12.86
C GLU A 92 5.13 2.82 -12.82
N ARG A 93 4.98 1.95 -11.83
CA ARG A 93 3.72 1.28 -11.50
C ARG A 93 3.25 1.89 -10.18
N PRO A 94 2.09 2.57 -10.10
CA PRO A 94 1.65 3.23 -8.88
C PRO A 94 1.39 2.16 -7.82
N ALA A 95 2.41 1.77 -7.08
CA ALA A 95 2.39 0.55 -6.29
C ALA A 95 3.13 0.76 -4.97
N VAL A 96 2.43 0.43 -3.89
CA VAL A 96 2.97 0.39 -2.54
C VAL A 96 3.34 -1.05 -2.23
N ILE A 97 4.63 -1.33 -2.09
CA ILE A 97 5.17 -2.67 -1.88
C ILE A 97 5.57 -2.81 -0.42
N PHE A 98 4.85 -3.65 0.31
CA PHE A 98 5.10 -4.00 1.69
C PHE A 98 5.91 -5.30 1.74
N TYR A 99 7.01 -5.29 2.48
CA TYR A 99 7.81 -6.48 2.75
C TYR A 99 7.51 -6.96 4.16
N TYR A 100 6.92 -8.14 4.24
CA TYR A 100 6.46 -8.76 5.47
C TYR A 100 7.26 -10.02 5.77
N ILE A 101 7.80 -10.13 6.98
CA ILE A 101 8.48 -11.33 7.49
C ILE A 101 7.62 -11.95 8.60
N GLU A 102 7.36 -13.24 8.48
CA GLU A 102 6.57 -13.96 9.48
C GLU A 102 7.38 -14.22 10.77
N GLY A 103 6.86 -13.72 11.89
CA GLY A 103 7.43 -13.94 13.22
C GLY A 103 8.55 -12.98 13.64
N ALA A 104 8.66 -11.83 12.97
CA ALA A 104 9.47 -10.68 13.40
C ALA A 104 8.80 -9.84 14.51
#